data_AF-A0A948WE95-F1
#
_entry.id   AF-A0A948WE95-F1
#
_cell.length_a   1.000
_cell.length_b   1.000
_cell.length_c   1.000
_cell.angle_alpha   90.00
_cell.angle_beta   90.00
_cell.angle_gamma   90.00
#
_symmetry.space_group_name_H-M   'P 1'
#
loop_
_entity.id
_entity.type
_entity.pdbx_description
1 polymer ?
#
loop_
_entity_poly.entity_id
_entity_poly.type
_entity_poly.pdbx_seq_one_letter_code
_entity_poly.pdbx_strand_id
1 'polypeptide(L)'
;MFLTNPSGFISSNLGWANVISPSNIQTVDIDSLVKPNPGQNFLIGSFVDAMSYLDNYSKCHYTRDILRFTSNMIDGEILTNDDALDFLKYKWLVPSPSCGTFPICEFINLINILKKSARLFWINGFLMYNDPYQCRTISFLLERLNSFLLLKTMLNNGVNIENCIGRTIILSDSEKINVGYVDE
;
A
#
# COMPACT_ATOMS: atom_id res chain seq x y z
N MET A 1 11.97 -14.82 6.36
CA MET A 1 13.36 -14.58 6.82
C MET A 1 13.58 -13.08 6.71
N PHE A 2 13.50 -12.34 7.83
CA PHE A 2 13.57 -10.87 7.79
C PHE A 2 15.03 -10.42 7.80
N LEU A 3 15.45 -9.76 6.72
CA LEU A 3 16.83 -9.30 6.53
C LEU A 3 17.23 -8.28 7.60
N THR A 4 18.46 -8.44 8.09
CA THR A 4 19.15 -7.71 9.15
C THR A 4 19.23 -6.19 8.92
N ASN A 5 19.24 -5.44 10.03
CA ASN A 5 19.19 -3.98 10.16
C ASN A 5 20.14 -3.14 9.30
N PRO A 6 19.64 -2.01 8.79
CA PRO A 6 20.25 -0.71 8.99
C PRO A 6 19.38 0.05 10.01
N SER A 7 19.92 0.26 11.21
CA SER A 7 19.48 1.23 12.22
C SER A 7 18.00 1.26 12.63
N GLY A 8 17.60 0.37 13.54
CA GLY A 8 16.29 0.40 14.21
C GLY A 8 15.95 -0.94 14.87
N PHE A 9 14.77 -1.06 15.47
CA PHE A 9 14.19 -2.35 15.86
C PHE A 9 12.77 -2.48 15.26
N ILE A 10 12.31 -3.71 15.05
CA ILE A 10 10.96 -3.96 14.49
C ILE A 10 9.92 -3.57 15.54
N SER A 11 8.87 -2.84 15.13
CA SER A 11 7.78 -2.49 16.05
C SER A 11 7.10 -3.74 16.60
N SER A 12 6.87 -3.76 17.91
CA SER A 12 6.24 -4.88 18.63
C SER A 12 4.79 -5.16 18.21
N ASN A 13 4.09 -4.15 17.67
CA ASN A 13 2.69 -4.24 17.25
C ASN A 13 2.46 -3.92 15.76
N LEU A 14 3.50 -3.47 15.05
CA LEU A 14 3.48 -3.23 13.60
C LEU A 14 4.67 -3.94 12.96
N GLY A 15 4.61 -5.27 12.82
CA GLY A 15 5.74 -6.11 12.37
C GLY A 15 6.30 -5.79 10.97
N TRP A 16 5.65 -4.89 10.23
CA TRP A 16 6.07 -4.36 8.94
C TRP A 16 6.81 -3.01 9.02
N ALA A 17 6.87 -2.38 10.19
CA ALA A 17 7.52 -1.09 10.41
C ALA A 17 8.75 -1.23 11.32
N ASN A 18 9.77 -0.43 11.05
CA ASN A 18 10.90 -0.24 11.95
C ASN A 18 10.73 1.04 12.76
N VAL A 19 11.18 1.01 14.00
CA VAL A 19 11.20 2.15 14.89
C VAL A 19 12.63 2.62 15.08
N ILE A 20 12.82 3.94 14.99
CA ILE A 20 14.07 4.62 15.28
C ILE A 20 13.77 5.68 16.32
N SER A 21 14.52 5.72 17.42
CA SER A 21 14.36 6.79 18.39
C SER A 21 14.85 8.13 17.81
N PRO A 22 14.26 9.27 18.22
CA PRO A 22 14.75 10.59 17.85
C PRO A 22 16.23 10.80 18.18
N SER A 23 16.75 10.18 19.23
CA SER A 23 18.18 10.22 19.57
C SER A 23 19.07 9.45 18.59
N ASN A 24 18.56 8.36 18.02
CA ASN A 24 19.34 7.49 17.14
C ASN A 24 19.31 7.95 15.68
N ILE A 25 18.33 8.75 15.25
CA ILE A 25 18.20 9.19 13.85
C ILE A 25 19.45 9.94 13.34
N GLN A 26 20.15 10.65 14.24
CA GLN A 26 21.38 11.39 13.89
C GLN A 26 22.56 10.47 13.52
N THR A 27 22.50 9.20 13.96
CA THR A 27 23.55 8.20 13.70
C THR A 27 23.24 7.33 12.48
N VAL A 28 22.08 7.54 11.86
CA VAL A 28 21.62 6.77 10.72
C VAL A 28 22.04 7.43 9.42
N ASP A 29 22.55 6.63 8.49
CA ASP A 29 22.71 7.05 7.10
C ASP A 29 21.32 7.18 6.43
N ILE A 30 20.75 8.37 6.47
CA ILE A 30 19.43 8.66 5.89
C ILE A 30 19.42 8.35 4.39
N ASP A 31 20.53 8.56 3.68
CA ASP A 31 20.59 8.32 2.24
C ASP A 31 20.36 6.85 1.93
N SER A 32 20.90 5.93 2.74
CA SER A 32 20.63 4.50 2.63
C SER A 32 19.16 4.10 2.89
N LEU A 33 18.38 4.96 3.55
CA LEU A 33 16.98 4.71 3.87
C LEU A 33 16.00 5.28 2.84
N VAL A 34 16.35 6.40 2.21
CA VAL A 34 15.43 7.18 1.36
C VAL A 34 15.76 7.14 -0.12
N LYS A 35 16.91 6.58 -0.51
CA LYS A 35 17.32 6.43 -1.91
C LYS A 35 17.29 4.95 -2.33
N PRO A 36 16.87 4.64 -3.57
CA PRO A 36 17.05 3.30 -4.13
C PRO A 36 18.53 2.88 -4.15
N ASN A 37 18.81 1.58 -4.05
CA ASN A 37 20.19 1.10 -4.22
C ASN A 37 20.68 1.33 -5.66
N PRO A 38 22.00 1.39 -5.89
CA PRO A 38 22.56 1.50 -7.23
C PRO A 38 21.98 0.46 -8.19
N GLY A 39 21.50 0.91 -9.35
CA GLY A 39 20.87 0.05 -10.37
C GLY A 39 19.37 -0.20 -10.16
N GLN A 40 18.76 0.40 -9.13
CA GLN A 40 17.32 0.32 -8.88
C GLN A 40 16.62 1.64 -9.12
N ASN A 41 15.42 1.57 -9.70
CA ASN A 41 14.59 2.74 -9.96
C ASN A 41 13.37 2.82 -9.01
N PHE A 42 13.17 1.81 -8.18
CA PHE A 42 12.08 1.71 -7.22
C PHE A 42 12.62 1.67 -5.80
N LEU A 43 11.96 2.40 -4.90
CA LEU A 43 12.04 2.24 -3.46
C LEU A 43 10.63 2.39 -2.90
N ILE A 44 10.06 1.32 -2.34
CA ILE A 44 8.65 1.30 -1.91
C ILE A 44 8.53 0.90 -0.45
N GLY A 45 7.42 1.22 0.20
CA GLY A 45 7.18 0.81 1.59
C GLY A 45 7.21 -0.71 1.80
N SER A 46 7.29 -1.12 3.06
CA SER A 46 7.23 -2.53 3.45
C SER A 46 5.84 -3.13 3.22
N PHE A 47 5.77 -4.41 2.86
CA PHE A 47 4.50 -5.09 2.65
C PHE A 47 3.93 -5.67 3.93
N VAL A 48 2.62 -5.77 3.95
CA VAL A 48 1.87 -6.53 4.93
C VAL A 48 1.30 -7.76 4.23
N ASP A 49 1.59 -8.94 4.77
CA ASP A 49 0.87 -10.17 4.41
C ASP A 49 -0.53 -10.07 5.01
N ALA A 50 -1.49 -9.73 4.17
CA ALA A 50 -2.89 -9.75 4.54
C ALA A 50 -3.53 -11.08 4.15
N MET A 51 -4.73 -11.33 4.67
CA MET A 51 -5.64 -12.24 3.99
C MET A 51 -5.90 -11.75 2.56
N SER A 52 -6.68 -12.49 1.77
CA SER A 52 -7.12 -11.98 0.46
C SER A 52 -7.71 -10.57 0.61
N TYR A 53 -7.52 -9.71 -0.39
CA TYR A 53 -8.05 -8.34 -0.36
C TYR A 53 -9.55 -8.30 -0.07
N LEU A 54 -10.30 -9.26 -0.62
CA LEU A 54 -11.72 -9.41 -0.33
C LEU A 54 -11.98 -9.71 1.16
N ASP A 55 -11.31 -10.71 1.72
CA ASP A 55 -11.50 -11.10 3.13
C ASP A 55 -11.03 -9.98 4.07
N ASN A 56 -9.88 -9.38 3.78
CA ASN A 56 -9.30 -8.32 4.59
C ASN A 56 -10.20 -7.07 4.57
N TYR A 57 -10.70 -6.68 3.40
CA TYR A 57 -11.61 -5.54 3.26
C TYR A 57 -12.94 -5.80 3.99
N SER A 58 -13.50 -7.00 3.85
CA SER A 58 -14.79 -7.36 4.46
C SER A 58 -14.80 -7.38 5.99
N LYS A 59 -13.62 -7.40 6.64
CA LYS A 59 -13.52 -7.27 8.10
C LYS A 59 -13.79 -5.85 8.62
N CYS A 60 -13.53 -4.84 7.79
CA CYS A 60 -13.56 -3.43 8.22
C CYS A 60 -14.50 -2.56 7.37
N HIS A 61 -14.90 -3.02 6.18
CA HIS A 61 -15.71 -2.27 5.22
C HIS A 61 -16.80 -3.14 4.59
N TYR A 62 -17.78 -2.50 3.98
CA TYR A 62 -18.87 -3.19 3.30
C TYR A 62 -18.36 -3.96 2.08
N THR A 63 -18.42 -5.29 2.10
CA THR A 63 -18.00 -6.18 0.99
C THR A 63 -18.58 -5.79 -0.37
N ARG A 64 -19.80 -5.23 -0.38
CA ARG A 64 -20.44 -4.66 -1.57
C ARG A 64 -19.49 -3.71 -2.33
N ASP A 65 -18.78 -2.84 -1.61
CA ASP A 65 -18.01 -1.76 -2.22
C ASP A 65 -16.81 -2.28 -2.99
N ILE A 66 -16.07 -3.27 -2.46
CA ILE A 66 -14.96 -3.88 -3.20
C ILE A 66 -15.46 -4.68 -4.40
N LEU A 67 -16.57 -5.41 -4.28
CA LEU A 67 -17.15 -6.14 -5.41
C LEU A 67 -17.63 -5.19 -6.52
N ARG A 68 -18.30 -4.09 -6.14
CA ARG A 68 -18.77 -3.08 -7.09
C ARG A 68 -17.61 -2.30 -7.70
N PHE A 69 -16.59 -1.97 -6.91
CA PHE A 69 -15.36 -1.34 -7.39
C PHE A 69 -14.66 -2.21 -8.44
N THR A 70 -14.51 -3.51 -8.17
CA THR A 70 -13.93 -4.46 -9.12
C THR A 70 -14.77 -4.60 -10.39
N SER A 71 -16.10 -4.73 -10.27
CA SER A 71 -17.00 -4.74 -11.44
C SER A 71 -16.82 -3.49 -12.30
N ASN A 72 -16.81 -2.31 -11.69
CA ASN A 72 -16.64 -1.04 -12.42
C ASN A 72 -15.27 -0.95 -13.13
N MET A 73 -14.22 -1.56 -12.58
CA MET A 73 -12.92 -1.61 -13.24
C MET A 73 -12.90 -2.56 -14.44
N ILE A 74 -13.64 -3.68 -14.39
CA ILE A 74 -13.82 -4.57 -15.54
C ILE A 74 -14.58 -3.83 -16.64
N ASP A 75 -15.73 -3.24 -16.31
CA ASP A 75 -16.58 -2.51 -17.26
C ASP A 75 -15.85 -1.28 -17.85
N GLY A 76 -14.94 -0.69 -17.07
CA GLY A 76 -14.10 0.43 -17.49
C GLY A 76 -12.84 0.02 -18.28
N GLU A 77 -12.68 -1.27 -18.59
CA GLU A 77 -11.52 -1.86 -19.27
C GLU A 77 -10.18 -1.53 -18.56
N ILE A 78 -10.21 -1.41 -17.24
CA ILE A 78 -9.03 -1.20 -16.40
C ILE A 78 -8.41 -2.54 -16.02
N LEU A 79 -9.26 -3.52 -15.68
CA LEU A 79 -8.85 -4.88 -15.38
C LEU A 79 -9.55 -5.84 -16.35
N THR A 80 -8.87 -6.91 -16.73
CA THR A 80 -9.53 -8.08 -17.32
C THR A 80 -10.28 -8.87 -16.24
N ASN A 81 -11.07 -9.87 -16.64
CA ASN A 81 -11.71 -10.78 -15.69
C ASN A 81 -10.69 -11.56 -14.84
N ASP A 82 -9.57 -11.99 -15.45
CA ASP A 82 -8.51 -12.69 -14.74
C ASP A 82 -7.79 -11.75 -13.76
N ASP A 83 -7.50 -10.51 -14.19
CA ASP A 83 -6.89 -9.49 -13.33
C ASP A 83 -7.78 -9.13 -12.14
N ALA A 84 -9.10 -9.11 -12.35
CA ALA A 84 -10.06 -8.88 -11.28
C ALA A 84 -10.09 -10.03 -10.26
N LEU A 85 -9.99 -11.27 -10.73
CA LEU A 85 -9.89 -12.44 -9.85
C LEU A 85 -8.60 -12.41 -9.03
N ASP A 86 -7.48 -12.09 -9.67
CA ASP A 86 -6.17 -11.94 -9.03
C ASP A 86 -6.19 -10.80 -8.01
N PHE A 87 -6.78 -9.65 -8.36
CA PHE A 87 -6.93 -8.51 -7.47
C PHE A 87 -7.69 -8.87 -6.19
N LEU A 88 -8.83 -9.56 -6.30
CA LEU A 88 -9.63 -9.94 -5.13
C LEU A 88 -8.91 -10.96 -4.22
N LYS A 89 -8.12 -11.84 -4.81
CA LYS A 89 -7.35 -12.88 -4.11
C LYS A 89 -5.99 -12.40 -3.60
N TYR A 90 -5.54 -11.22 -4.02
CA TYR A 90 -4.22 -10.70 -3.70
C TYR A 90 -4.03 -10.52 -2.20
N LYS A 91 -2.80 -10.72 -1.71
CA LYS A 91 -2.48 -10.74 -0.28
C LYS A 91 -1.48 -9.67 0.15
N TRP A 92 -0.64 -9.21 -0.79
CA TRP A 92 0.42 -8.27 -0.48
C TRP A 92 -0.08 -6.84 -0.57
N LEU A 93 -0.29 -6.21 0.57
CA LEU A 93 -0.65 -4.80 0.66
C LEU A 93 0.61 -3.98 0.93
N VAL A 94 0.83 -2.91 0.18
CA VAL A 94 1.83 -1.88 0.50
C VAL A 94 1.08 -0.73 1.17
N PRO A 95 1.23 -0.48 2.49
CA PRO A 95 0.60 0.68 3.12
C PRO A 95 1.12 1.97 2.49
N SER A 96 0.22 2.91 2.17
CA SER A 96 0.59 4.15 1.47
C SER A 96 1.47 3.91 0.22
N PRO A 97 0.99 3.16 -0.79
CA PRO A 97 1.78 2.71 -1.95
C PRO A 97 2.28 3.85 -2.86
N SER A 98 1.79 5.07 -2.65
CA SER A 98 2.28 6.28 -3.32
C SER A 98 3.50 6.91 -2.64
N CYS A 99 3.88 6.45 -1.45
CA CYS A 99 5.05 6.92 -0.72
C CYS A 99 6.26 6.05 -1.09
N GLY A 100 7.16 6.61 -1.89
CA GLY A 100 8.32 5.90 -2.38
C GLY A 100 9.04 6.67 -3.48
N THR A 101 10.06 6.03 -4.06
CA THR A 101 10.71 6.45 -5.29
C THR A 101 10.26 5.56 -6.42
N PHE A 102 9.87 6.17 -7.54
CA PHE A 102 9.35 5.49 -8.71
C PHE A 102 9.92 6.15 -9.97
N PRO A 103 10.12 5.39 -11.05
CA PRO A 103 10.33 6.02 -12.33
C PRO A 103 9.04 6.76 -12.77
N ILE A 104 9.24 7.96 -13.31
CA ILE A 104 8.18 8.98 -13.44
C ILE A 104 7.04 8.54 -14.36
N CYS A 105 7.36 7.82 -15.42
CA CYS A 105 6.38 7.35 -16.41
C CYS A 105 5.42 6.33 -15.79
N GLU A 106 5.97 5.39 -15.02
CA GLU A 106 5.25 4.35 -14.30
C GLU A 106 4.36 4.97 -13.23
N PHE A 107 4.87 5.95 -12.48
CA PHE A 107 4.09 6.68 -11.49
C PHE A 107 2.90 7.41 -12.13
N ILE A 108 3.14 8.18 -13.20
CA ILE A 108 2.07 8.91 -13.91
C ILE A 108 1.02 7.93 -14.45
N ASN A 109 1.43 6.83 -15.07
CA ASN A 109 0.52 5.82 -15.59
C ASN A 109 -0.36 5.22 -14.48
N LEU A 110 0.26 4.85 -13.36
CA LEU A 110 -0.43 4.31 -12.19
C LEU A 110 -1.45 5.31 -11.63
N ILE A 111 -1.04 6.56 -11.41
CA ILE A 111 -1.94 7.61 -10.91
C ILE A 111 -3.12 7.85 -11.87
N ASN A 112 -2.91 7.80 -13.18
CA ASN A 112 -3.98 7.95 -14.16
C ASN A 112 -5.00 6.80 -14.07
N ILE A 113 -4.53 5.56 -13.90
CA ILE A 113 -5.40 4.39 -13.69
C ILE A 113 -6.20 4.54 -12.39
N LEU A 114 -5.55 4.95 -11.30
CA LEU A 114 -6.21 5.18 -10.01
C LEU A 114 -7.28 6.27 -10.11
N LYS A 115 -6.98 7.40 -10.77
CA LYS A 115 -7.95 8.48 -11.01
C LYS A 115 -9.16 7.99 -11.80
N LYS A 116 -8.95 7.22 -12.87
CA LYS A 116 -10.03 6.65 -13.68
C LYS A 116 -10.89 5.70 -12.83
N SER A 117 -10.27 4.82 -12.07
CA SER A 117 -10.94 3.87 -11.17
C SER A 117 -11.78 4.57 -10.09
N ALA A 118 -11.20 5.59 -9.45
CA ALA A 118 -11.89 6.42 -8.47
C ALA A 118 -13.15 7.07 -9.06
N ARG A 119 -13.02 7.67 -10.25
CA ARG A 119 -14.13 8.31 -10.96
C ARG A 119 -15.22 7.32 -11.32
N LEU A 120 -14.87 6.14 -11.84
CA LEU A 120 -15.85 5.11 -12.20
C LEU A 120 -16.64 4.64 -10.98
N PHE A 121 -15.96 4.40 -9.86
CA PHE A 121 -16.65 3.99 -8.64
C PHE A 121 -17.48 5.11 -8.02
N TRP A 122 -16.97 6.35 -8.03
CA TRP A 122 -17.73 7.51 -7.57
C TRP A 122 -19.08 7.64 -8.29
N ILE A 123 -19.08 7.48 -9.62
CA ILE A 123 -20.29 7.64 -10.44
C ILE A 123 -21.21 6.42 -10.34
N ASN A 124 -20.67 5.20 -10.33
CA ASN A 124 -21.45 3.97 -10.57
C ASN A 124 -21.66 3.09 -9.33
N GLY A 125 -21.09 3.43 -8.18
CA GLY A 125 -21.10 2.51 -7.03
C GLY A 125 -20.99 3.12 -5.64
N PHE A 126 -20.39 4.30 -5.53
CA PHE A 126 -20.14 4.95 -4.25
C PHE A 126 -21.44 5.27 -3.52
N LEU A 127 -21.48 4.91 -2.24
CA LEU A 127 -22.50 5.34 -1.31
C LEU A 127 -21.87 6.30 -0.31
N MET A 128 -22.61 7.36 0.00
CA MET A 128 -22.20 8.27 1.05
C MET A 128 -22.56 7.65 2.40
N TYR A 129 -21.55 7.45 3.24
CA TYR A 129 -21.71 6.92 4.59
C TYR A 129 -21.54 8.04 5.62
N ASN A 130 -22.36 8.03 6.67
CA ASN A 130 -22.23 8.96 7.79
C ASN A 130 -21.06 8.57 8.72
N ASP A 131 -20.69 7.29 8.72
CA ASP A 131 -19.56 6.79 9.50
C ASP A 131 -18.23 7.35 8.94
N PRO A 132 -17.40 8.03 9.77
CA PRO A 132 -16.16 8.66 9.33
C PRO A 132 -15.12 7.68 8.76
N TYR A 133 -15.17 6.42 9.14
CA TYR A 133 -14.26 5.39 8.64
C TYR A 133 -14.74 4.86 7.29
N GLN A 134 -16.05 4.59 7.14
CA GLN A 134 -16.65 4.10 5.91
C GLN A 134 -16.68 5.16 4.80
N CYS A 135 -16.81 6.44 5.12
CA CYS A 135 -16.81 7.51 4.12
C CYS A 135 -15.48 7.59 3.33
N ARG A 136 -14.40 6.99 3.86
CA ARG A 136 -13.08 6.88 3.22
C ARG A 136 -12.92 5.63 2.35
N THR A 137 -14.00 4.90 2.06
CA THR A 137 -14.00 3.66 1.26
C THR A 137 -13.17 3.76 -0.03
N ILE A 138 -13.26 4.87 -0.76
CA ILE A 138 -12.49 5.09 -2.00
C ILE A 138 -10.99 5.04 -1.73
N SER A 139 -10.50 5.69 -0.68
CA SER A 139 -9.08 5.68 -0.34
C SER A 139 -8.59 4.27 -0.04
N PHE A 140 -9.36 3.48 0.71
CA PHE A 140 -9.00 2.09 1.03
C PHE A 140 -9.05 1.16 -0.18
N LEU A 141 -9.97 1.38 -1.11
CA LEU A 141 -10.04 0.64 -2.37
C LEU A 141 -8.86 1.00 -3.30
N LEU A 142 -8.54 2.29 -3.40
CA LEU A 142 -7.41 2.76 -4.21
C LEU A 142 -6.07 2.33 -3.64
N GLU A 143 -5.91 2.22 -2.32
CA GLU A 143 -4.69 1.69 -1.70
C GLU A 143 -4.43 0.23 -2.13
N ARG A 144 -5.48 -0.60 -2.14
CA ARG A 144 -5.41 -1.99 -2.61
C ARG A 144 -5.09 -2.06 -4.10
N LEU A 145 -5.80 -1.28 -4.91
CA LEU A 145 -5.57 -1.24 -6.36
C LEU A 145 -4.15 -0.77 -6.69
N ASN A 146 -3.68 0.28 -6.03
CA ASN A 146 -2.34 0.80 -6.22
C ASN A 146 -1.29 -0.27 -5.86
N SER A 147 -1.43 -0.91 -4.69
CA SER A 147 -0.53 -2.01 -4.28
C SER A 147 -0.50 -3.14 -5.31
N PHE A 148 -1.67 -3.57 -5.79
CA PHE A 148 -1.77 -4.64 -6.79
C PHE A 148 -1.08 -4.27 -8.11
N LEU A 149 -1.40 -3.11 -8.67
CA LEU A 149 -0.86 -2.65 -9.96
C LEU A 149 0.63 -2.35 -9.87
N LEU A 150 1.09 -1.75 -8.76
CA LEU A 150 2.50 -1.47 -8.50
C LEU A 150 3.32 -2.76 -8.50
N LEU A 151 2.93 -3.74 -7.69
CA LEU A 151 3.66 -4.99 -7.56
C LEU A 151 3.61 -5.81 -8.86
N LYS A 152 2.46 -5.84 -9.55
CA LYS A 152 2.34 -6.47 -10.87
C LYS A 152 3.27 -5.80 -11.90
N THR A 153 3.33 -4.47 -11.92
CA THR A 153 4.21 -3.71 -12.83
C THR A 153 5.69 -4.00 -12.54
N MET A 154 6.08 -4.03 -11.27
CA MET A 154 7.46 -4.35 -10.87
C MET A 154 7.85 -5.77 -11.30
N LEU A 155 6.98 -6.76 -11.07
CA LEU A 155 7.22 -8.14 -11.50
C LEU A 155 7.34 -8.26 -13.03
N ASN A 156 6.45 -7.61 -13.78
CA ASN A 156 6.48 -7.63 -15.24
C ASN A 156 7.75 -6.97 -15.81
N ASN A 157 8.31 -5.99 -15.11
CA ASN A 157 9.56 -5.34 -15.47
C ASN A 157 10.81 -6.10 -14.98
N GLY A 158 10.66 -7.30 -14.41
CA GLY A 158 11.77 -8.10 -13.89
C GLY A 158 12.44 -7.51 -12.66
N VAL A 159 11.76 -6.59 -11.94
CA VAL A 159 12.30 -5.98 -10.72
C VAL A 159 12.33 -7.02 -9.62
N ASN A 160 13.50 -7.23 -9.01
CA ASN A 160 13.60 -7.98 -7.77
C ASN A 160 13.03 -7.12 -6.63
N ILE A 161 11.77 -7.39 -6.30
CA ILE A 161 11.02 -6.64 -5.30
C ILE A 161 11.72 -6.63 -3.94
N GLU A 162 12.30 -7.74 -3.51
CA GLU A 162 12.95 -7.84 -2.18
C GLU A 162 14.06 -6.80 -2.01
N ASN A 163 14.74 -6.44 -3.09
CA ASN A 163 15.78 -5.43 -3.06
C ASN A 163 15.23 -3.99 -3.14
N CYS A 164 13.97 -3.78 -3.52
CA CYS A 164 13.34 -2.48 -3.69
C CYS A 164 12.42 -2.09 -2.51
N ILE A 165 12.23 -2.99 -1.56
CA ILE A 165 11.48 -2.69 -0.33
C ILE A 165 12.34 -1.82 0.57
N GLY A 166 11.93 -0.57 0.70
CA GLY A 166 12.30 0.31 1.79
C GLY A 166 11.59 -0.07 3.09
N ARG A 167 12.16 0.39 4.19
CA ARG A 167 11.60 0.20 5.52
C ARG A 167 10.59 1.31 5.78
N THR A 168 9.36 0.96 6.16
CA THR A 168 8.49 1.98 6.77
C THR A 168 9.06 2.31 8.14
N ILE A 169 9.55 3.54 8.30
CA ILE A 169 10.23 3.99 9.52
C ILE A 169 9.30 4.87 10.33
N ILE A 170 9.21 4.57 11.62
CA ILE A 170 8.47 5.34 12.60
C ILE A 170 9.48 5.94 13.58
N LEU A 171 9.41 7.26 13.78
CA LEU A 171 10.20 7.93 14.81
C LEU A 171 9.46 7.84 16.14
N SER A 172 10.00 7.07 17.09
CA SER A 172 9.41 6.90 18.42
C SER A 172 10.45 6.47 19.45
N ASP A 173 10.29 6.94 20.68
CA ASP A 173 11.03 6.41 21.84
C ASP A 173 10.52 5.04 22.30
N SER A 174 9.36 4.58 21.81
CA SER A 174 8.71 3.33 22.22
C SER A 174 8.64 2.33 21.09
N GLU A 175 8.86 1.04 21.40
CA GLU A 175 8.68 -0.04 20.41
C GLU A 175 7.23 -0.39 20.12
N LYS A 176 6.34 -0.07 21.06
CA LYS A 176 4.90 -0.16 20.87
C LYS A 176 4.41 1.19 20.36
N ILE A 177 3.87 1.18 19.15
CA ILE A 177 3.29 2.37 18.54
C ILE A 177 1.85 2.48 19.02
N ASN A 178 1.56 3.51 19.81
CA ASN A 178 0.19 3.85 20.17
C ASN A 178 -0.49 4.41 18.93
N VAL A 179 -1.28 3.57 18.28
CA VAL A 179 -2.20 4.02 17.24
C VAL A 179 -3.30 4.75 17.97
N GLY A 180 -3.29 6.09 17.92
CA GLY A 180 -4.35 6.88 18.51
C GLY A 180 -5.65 6.56 17.80
N TYR A 181 -6.46 5.67 18.37
CA TYR A 181 -7.89 5.81 18.23
C TYR A 181 -8.23 7.05 19.06
N VAL A 182 -8.70 8.09 18.39
CA VAL A 182 -9.52 9.07 19.08
C VAL A 182 -10.79 8.28 19.40
N ASP A 183 -10.85 7.75 20.61
CA ASP A 183 -12.08 7.19 21.16
C ASP A 183 -13.13 8.31 21.10
N GLU A 184 -14.22 8.07 20.37
CA GLU A 184 -15.49 8.80 20.55
C GLU A 184 -16.33 8.10 21.62
#